data_AF-A0A368E960-F1
#
_entry.id   AF-A0A368E960-F1
#
_cell.length_a   1.000
_cell.length_b   1.000
_cell.length_c   1.000
_cell.angle_alpha   90.00
_cell.angle_beta   90.00
_cell.angle_gamma   90.00
#
_symmetry.space_group_name_H-M   'P 1'
#
loop_
_entity.id
_entity.type
_entity.pdbx_description
1 polymer ?
#
loop_
_entity_poly.entity_id
_entity_poly.type
_entity_poly.pdbx_seq_one_letter_code
_entity_poly.pdbx_strand_id
1 'polypeptide(L)'
;MFWILFLIFLLACFSAGATGGLFPPGSWYSSLRKPSWTPPNWVFPVAWTSLYICMSFAGARAALTPDNSLAMALWSLQIALNTLWSPVFFGLKNLKLGLVVLIGLWLSVACTMLALWQVDWLAGLLFFPYLIWVTIAGALNASVWRLNLEASRQ
;
A
#
# COMPACT_ATOMS: atom_id res chain seq x y z
N MET A 1 20.52 -9.29 -15.15
CA MET A 1 20.31 -8.21 -14.17
C MET A 1 18.85 -8.05 -13.76
N PHE A 2 17.91 -7.95 -14.71
CA PHE A 2 16.47 -7.78 -14.44
C PHE A 2 15.92 -8.74 -13.37
N TRP A 3 16.10 -10.05 -13.52
CA TRP A 3 15.56 -11.03 -12.57
C TRP A 3 16.11 -10.88 -11.15
N ILE A 4 17.37 -10.44 -11.00
CA ILE A 4 17.96 -10.17 -9.68
C ILE A 4 17.26 -8.97 -9.03
N LEU A 5 17.09 -7.87 -9.78
CA LEU A 5 16.36 -6.68 -9.31
C LEU A 5 14.91 -7.01 -8.97
N PHE A 6 14.23 -7.78 -9.83
CA PHE A 6 12.88 -8.24 -9.58
C PHE A 6 12.79 -9.01 -8.26
N LEU A 7 13.68 -9.96 -8.01
CA LEU A 7 13.69 -10.72 -6.75
C LEU A 7 13.99 -9.83 -5.54
N ILE A 8 14.88 -8.85 -5.65
CA ILE A 8 15.16 -7.87 -4.58
C ILE A 8 13.89 -7.06 -4.25
N PHE A 9 13.23 -6.51 -5.27
CA PHE A 9 12.00 -5.74 -5.05
C PHE A 9 10.84 -6.63 -4.58
N LEU A 10 10.80 -7.89 -5.04
CA LEU A 10 9.80 -8.87 -4.59
C LEU A 10 9.99 -9.16 -3.11
N LEU A 11 11.22 -9.43 -2.68
CA LEU A 11 11.54 -9.63 -1.27
C LEU A 11 11.12 -8.40 -0.43
N ALA A 12 11.46 -7.18 -0.87
CA ALA A 12 11.04 -5.97 -0.17
C ALA A 12 9.50 -5.85 -0.06
N CYS A 13 8.77 -6.14 -1.13
CA CYS A 13 7.31 -6.13 -1.13
C CYS A 13 6.70 -7.21 -0.23
N PHE A 14 7.23 -8.42 -0.24
CA PHE A 14 6.76 -9.49 0.64
C PHE A 14 7.13 -9.25 2.11
N SER A 15 8.25 -8.59 2.40
CA SER A 15 8.57 -8.10 3.74
C SER A 15 7.55 -7.06 4.23
N ALA A 16 7.10 -6.16 3.34
CA ALA A 16 5.99 -5.25 3.66
C ALA A 16 4.70 -6.04 3.92
N GLY A 17 4.36 -6.99 3.05
CA GLY A 17 3.18 -7.86 3.20
C GLY A 17 3.17 -8.70 4.47
N ALA A 18 4.34 -9.10 4.97
CA ALA A 18 4.47 -9.84 6.22
C ALA A 18 3.88 -9.08 7.42
N THR A 19 3.89 -7.74 7.40
CA THR A 19 3.25 -6.94 8.45
C THR A 19 1.74 -7.18 8.53
N GLY A 20 1.06 -7.47 7.41
CA GLY A 20 -0.36 -7.83 7.42
C GLY A 20 -0.63 -9.18 8.11
N GLY A 21 0.32 -10.11 8.02
CA GLY A 21 0.27 -11.39 8.77
C GLY A 21 0.59 -11.23 10.25
N LEU A 22 1.54 -10.35 10.59
CA LEU A 22 1.93 -10.06 11.98
C LEU A 22 0.87 -9.26 12.75
N PHE A 23 0.08 -8.44 12.05
CA PHE A 23 -0.98 -7.62 12.64
C PHE A 23 -2.35 -7.96 12.02
N PRO A 24 -2.92 -9.14 12.32
CA PRO A 24 -4.18 -9.57 11.73
C PRO A 24 -5.37 -8.75 12.27
N PRO A 25 -6.47 -8.62 11.50
CA PRO A 25 -7.65 -7.82 11.89
C PRO A 25 -8.28 -8.21 13.24
N GLY A 26 -8.29 -9.50 13.58
CA GLY A 26 -8.73 -10.00 14.89
C GLY A 26 -10.16 -9.62 15.29
N SER A 27 -10.46 -9.81 16.58
CA SER A 27 -11.77 -9.46 17.16
C SER A 27 -12.04 -7.96 17.17
N TRP A 28 -10.99 -7.15 17.37
CA TRP A 28 -11.09 -5.69 17.36
C TRP A 28 -11.60 -5.15 16.02
N TYR A 29 -11.01 -5.56 14.89
CA TYR A 29 -11.50 -5.10 13.59
C TYR A 29 -12.91 -5.63 13.33
N SER A 30 -13.21 -6.85 13.79
CA SER A 30 -14.53 -7.46 13.65
C SER A 30 -15.62 -6.66 14.38
N SER A 31 -15.33 -6.08 15.54
CA SER A 31 -16.29 -5.26 16.32
C SER A 31 -16.52 -3.86 15.77
N LEU A 32 -15.66 -3.36 14.87
CA LEU A 32 -15.84 -2.04 14.26
C LEU A 32 -17.03 -2.02 13.30
N ARG A 33 -17.77 -0.91 13.30
CA ARG A 33 -18.77 -0.62 12.26
C ARG A 33 -18.07 -0.37 10.93
N LYS A 34 -18.53 -1.04 9.88
CA LYS A 34 -17.94 -0.98 8.53
C LYS A 34 -19.00 -0.55 7.52
N PRO A 35 -18.62 0.15 6.44
CA PRO A 35 -19.57 0.49 5.39
C PRO A 35 -20.05 -0.76 4.64
N SER A 36 -21.24 -0.69 4.04
CA SER A 36 -21.86 -1.81 3.30
C SER A 36 -21.05 -2.28 2.09
N TRP A 37 -20.19 -1.42 1.55
CA TRP A 37 -19.35 -1.70 0.38
C TRP A 37 -17.99 -2.34 0.73
N THR A 38 -17.73 -2.65 2.00
CA THR A 38 -16.47 -3.27 2.43
C THR A 38 -16.19 -4.56 1.63
N PRO A 39 -15.04 -4.68 0.96
CA PRO A 39 -14.71 -5.88 0.21
C PRO A 39 -14.69 -7.13 1.09
N PRO A 40 -15.03 -8.31 0.56
CA PRO A 40 -14.85 -9.57 1.26
C PRO A 40 -13.40 -9.78 1.70
N ASN A 41 -13.19 -10.44 2.85
CA ASN A 41 -11.85 -10.62 3.47
C ASN A 41 -10.81 -11.26 2.54
N TRP A 42 -11.22 -12.15 1.63
CA TRP A 42 -10.31 -12.82 0.69
C TRP A 42 -9.77 -11.87 -0.41
N VAL A 43 -10.45 -10.75 -0.68
CA VAL A 43 -10.03 -9.80 -1.72
C VAL A 43 -8.74 -9.10 -1.32
N PHE A 44 -8.54 -8.81 -0.03
CA PHE A 44 -7.36 -8.11 0.47
C PHE A 44 -6.03 -8.83 0.16
N PRO A 45 -5.82 -10.11 0.54
CA PRO A 45 -4.59 -10.81 0.22
C PRO A 45 -4.39 -10.97 -1.29
N VAL A 46 -5.46 -11.26 -2.05
CA VAL A 46 -5.37 -11.40 -3.52
C VAL A 46 -4.93 -10.09 -4.19
N ALA A 47 -5.54 -8.96 -3.79
CA ALA A 47 -5.17 -7.64 -4.29
C ALA A 47 -3.73 -7.31 -3.93
N TRP A 48 -3.33 -7.43 -2.66
CA TRP A 48 -1.98 -7.11 -2.22
C TRP A 48 -0.91 -7.97 -2.90
N THR A 49 -1.10 -9.28 -2.98
CA THR A 49 -0.16 -10.17 -3.68
C THR A 49 0.01 -9.79 -5.15
N SER A 50 -1.09 -9.48 -5.84
CA SER A 50 -1.06 -9.03 -7.24
C SER A 50 -0.29 -7.71 -7.38
N LEU A 51 -0.54 -6.76 -6.49
CA LEU A 51 0.12 -5.47 -6.48
C LEU A 51 1.61 -5.57 -6.15
N TYR A 52 2.01 -6.46 -5.23
CA TYR A 52 3.41 -6.73 -4.94
C TYR A 52 4.16 -7.20 -6.19
N ILE A 53 3.59 -8.13 -6.96
CA ILE A 53 4.20 -8.58 -8.23
C ILE A 53 4.32 -7.41 -9.22
N CYS A 54 3.27 -6.61 -9.39
CA CYS A 54 3.29 -5.44 -10.29
C CYS A 54 4.33 -4.40 -9.86
N MET A 55 4.40 -4.06 -8.57
CA MET A 55 5.36 -3.10 -8.03
C MET A 55 6.81 -3.57 -8.21
N SER A 56 7.07 -4.86 -7.98
CA SER A 56 8.41 -5.42 -8.13
C SER A 56 8.84 -5.46 -9.60
N PHE A 57 7.92 -5.79 -10.51
CA PHE A 57 8.19 -5.76 -11.95
C PHE A 57 8.45 -4.33 -12.44
N ALA A 58 7.63 -3.37 -12.03
CA ALA A 58 7.81 -1.95 -12.35
C ALA A 58 9.13 -1.40 -11.80
N GLY A 59 9.48 -1.73 -10.55
CA GLY A 59 10.77 -1.35 -9.94
C GLY A 59 11.96 -1.93 -10.71
N ALA A 60 11.90 -3.22 -11.07
CA ALA A 60 12.97 -3.88 -11.80
C ALA A 60 13.20 -3.31 -13.21
N ARG A 61 12.12 -2.85 -13.87
CA ARG A 61 12.22 -2.14 -15.16
C ARG A 61 12.88 -0.78 -14.99
N ALA A 62 12.32 0.05 -14.12
CA ALA A 62 12.79 1.43 -13.95
C ALA A 62 14.22 1.50 -13.42
N ALA A 63 14.65 0.55 -12.58
CA ALA A 63 16.03 0.46 -12.08
C ALA A 63 17.09 0.21 -13.17
N LEU A 64 16.68 -0.27 -14.34
CA LEU A 64 17.57 -0.46 -15.50
C LEU A 64 17.55 0.73 -16.48
N THR A 65 16.64 1.68 -16.28
CA THR A 65 16.53 2.88 -17.12
C THR A 65 17.46 3.99 -16.61
N PRO A 66 18.07 4.82 -17.48
CA PRO A 66 18.75 6.04 -17.08
C PRO A 66 17.86 6.98 -16.25
N ASP A 67 18.49 7.85 -15.45
CA ASP A 67 17.81 8.92 -14.68
C ASP A 67 16.70 8.45 -13.72
N ASN A 68 16.83 7.22 -13.21
CA ASN A 68 15.80 6.59 -12.36
C ASN A 68 15.84 6.97 -10.87
N SER A 69 16.77 7.83 -10.45
CA SER A 69 17.05 8.09 -9.03
C SER A 69 15.83 8.57 -8.25
N LEU A 70 15.06 9.53 -8.81
CA LEU A 70 13.82 10.01 -8.21
C LEU A 70 12.75 8.91 -8.15
N ALA A 71 12.59 8.14 -9.22
CA ALA A 71 11.62 7.05 -9.26
C ALA A 71 11.94 5.97 -8.22
N MET A 72 13.22 5.62 -8.04
CA MET A 72 13.66 4.64 -7.03
C MET A 72 13.54 5.16 -5.60
N ALA A 73 13.82 6.45 -5.36
CA ALA A 73 13.59 7.08 -4.06
C ALA A 73 12.11 7.06 -3.67
N LEU A 74 11.22 7.43 -4.60
CA LEU A 74 9.77 7.41 -4.39
C LEU A 74 9.23 5.97 -4.24
N TRP A 75 9.74 5.02 -5.04
CA TRP A 75 9.41 3.59 -4.91
C TRP A 75 9.77 3.06 -3.52
N SER A 76 10.92 3.49 -2.98
CA SER A 76 11.37 3.11 -1.64
C SER A 76 10.51 3.75 -0.54
N LEU A 77 10.14 5.02 -0.71
CA LEU A 77 9.25 5.72 0.21
C LEU A 77 7.87 5.06 0.29
N GLN A 78 7.26 4.74 -0.86
CA GLN A 78 5.93 4.14 -0.87
C GLN A 78 5.93 2.76 -0.19
N ILE A 79 6.97 1.94 -0.37
CA ILE A 79 6.98 0.60 0.24
C ILE A 79 7.21 0.69 1.75
N ALA A 80 7.99 1.67 2.21
CA ALA A 80 8.16 1.95 3.64
C ALA A 80 6.84 2.39 4.29
N LEU A 81 6.10 3.31 3.66
CA LEU A 81 4.78 3.74 4.13
C LEU A 81 3.74 2.62 4.07
N ASN A 82 3.81 1.75 3.05
CA ASN A 82 2.99 0.55 2.93
C ASN A 82 3.21 -0.39 4.13
N THR A 83 4.48 -0.66 4.44
CA THR A 83 4.90 -1.48 5.57
C THR A 83 4.43 -0.90 6.91
N LEU A 84 4.49 0.43 7.04
CA LEU A 84 4.12 1.13 8.28
C LEU A 84 2.62 1.10 8.55
N TRP A 85 1.79 0.98 7.51
CA TRP A 85 0.35 1.12 7.65
C TRP A 85 -0.28 0.02 8.53
N SER A 86 0.04 -1.25 8.29
CA SER A 86 -0.55 -2.38 9.04
C SER A 86 -0.24 -2.32 10.55
N PRO A 87 1.02 -2.09 11.00
CA PRO A 87 1.34 -1.87 12.41
C PRO A 87 0.58 -0.70 13.04
N VAL A 88 0.40 0.41 12.32
CA VAL A 88 -0.31 1.58 12.86
C VAL A 88 -1.82 1.35 12.94
N PHE A 89 -2.41 0.77 11.90
CA PHE A 89 -3.86 0.55 11.85
C PHE A 89 -4.30 -0.60 12.75
N PHE A 90 -3.67 -1.78 12.63
CA PHE A 90 -4.07 -2.98 13.36
C PHE A 90 -3.28 -3.18 14.67
N GLY A 91 -2.00 -2.83 14.70
CA GLY A 91 -1.15 -2.96 15.90
C GLY A 91 -1.49 -1.91 16.96
N LEU A 92 -1.41 -0.63 16.60
CA LEU A 92 -1.79 0.48 17.51
C LEU A 92 -3.30 0.69 17.61
N LYS A 93 -4.10 -0.01 16.78
CA LYS A 93 -5.56 0.10 16.74
C LYS A 93 -6.04 1.54 16.57
N ASN A 94 -5.26 2.36 15.88
CA ASN A 94 -5.50 3.80 15.76
C ASN A 94 -5.96 4.15 14.35
N LEU A 95 -7.28 4.28 14.19
CA LEU A 95 -7.92 4.58 12.90
C LEU A 95 -7.43 5.92 12.31
N LYS A 96 -7.31 6.96 13.14
CA LYS A 96 -6.89 8.30 12.70
C LYS A 96 -5.44 8.31 12.22
N LEU A 97 -4.52 7.76 13.01
CA LEU A 97 -3.11 7.67 12.60
C LEU A 97 -2.95 6.76 11.38
N GLY A 98 -3.70 5.66 11.33
CA GLY A 98 -3.72 4.78 10.16
C GLY A 98 -4.16 5.53 8.90
N LEU A 99 -5.15 6.43 9.00
CA LEU A 99 -5.56 7.28 7.87
C LEU A 99 -4.49 8.29 7.47
N VAL A 100 -3.79 8.92 8.42
CA VAL A 100 -2.68 9.85 8.12
C VAL A 100 -1.55 9.14 7.36
N VAL A 101 -1.13 7.97 7.83
CA VAL A 101 -0.12 7.14 7.14
C VAL A 101 -0.60 6.75 5.75
N LEU A 102 -1.89 6.41 5.60
CA LEU A 102 -2.47 6.01 4.33
C LEU A 102 -2.57 7.15 3.31
N ILE A 103 -2.81 8.39 3.77
CA ILE A 103 -2.76 9.58 2.91
C ILE A 103 -1.32 9.82 2.44
N GLY A 104 -0.34 9.71 3.34
CA GLY A 104 1.08 9.78 2.97
C GLY A 104 1.46 8.70 1.97
N LEU A 105 0.98 7.47 2.18
CA LEU A 105 1.15 6.36 1.24
C LEU A 105 0.55 6.71 -0.12
N TRP A 106 -0.71 7.15 -0.16
CA TRP A 106 -1.38 7.50 -1.41
C TRP A 106 -0.61 8.56 -2.22
N LEU A 107 -0.15 9.63 -1.56
CA LEU A 107 0.67 10.66 -2.19
C LEU A 107 1.98 10.09 -2.73
N SER A 108 2.67 9.26 -1.94
CA SER A 108 3.91 8.61 -2.39
C SER A 108 3.68 7.67 -3.58
N VAL A 109 2.56 6.94 -3.62
CA VAL A 109 2.18 6.07 -4.74
C VAL A 109 1.89 6.89 -6.00
N ALA A 110 1.14 7.99 -5.88
CA ALA A 110 0.86 8.88 -7.00
C ALA A 110 2.15 9.50 -7.56
N CYS A 111 3.03 10.01 -6.70
CA CYS A 111 4.33 10.54 -7.11
C CYS A 111 5.22 9.45 -7.74
N THR A 112 5.23 8.24 -7.17
CA THR A 112 5.97 7.10 -7.73
C THR A 112 5.45 6.75 -9.12
N MET A 113 4.14 6.65 -9.30
CA MET A 113 3.52 6.37 -10.59
C MET A 113 3.94 7.39 -11.66
N LEU A 114 3.89 8.68 -11.33
CA LEU A 114 4.28 9.75 -12.25
C LEU A 114 5.78 9.68 -12.58
N ALA A 115 6.64 9.52 -11.59
CA ALA A 115 8.09 9.40 -11.79
C ALA A 115 8.45 8.17 -12.61
N LEU A 116 7.80 7.02 -12.35
CA LEU A 116 7.96 5.81 -13.14
C LEU A 116 7.50 6.04 -14.59
N TRP A 117 6.41 6.75 -14.82
CA TRP A 117 5.92 7.03 -16.17
C TRP A 117 6.91 7.83 -17.01
N GLN A 118 7.68 8.73 -16.39
CA GLN A 118 8.69 9.53 -17.08
C GLN A 118 9.90 8.70 -17.56
N VAL A 119 10.22 7.61 -16.84
CA VAL A 119 11.37 6.75 -17.19
C VAL A 119 10.95 5.49 -17.96
N ASP A 120 9.81 4.89 -17.63
CA ASP A 120 9.29 3.69 -18.24
C ASP A 120 7.76 3.68 -18.18
N TRP A 121 7.11 3.91 -19.32
CA TRP A 121 5.65 4.03 -19.41
C TRP A 121 4.91 2.80 -18.85
N LEU A 122 5.47 1.59 -19.03
CA LEU A 122 4.85 0.36 -18.56
C LEU A 122 4.99 0.25 -17.03
N ALA A 123 6.12 0.66 -16.46
CA ALA A 123 6.31 0.73 -15.02
C ALA A 123 5.32 1.72 -14.37
N GLY A 124 5.10 2.88 -15.00
CA GLY A 124 4.06 3.83 -14.59
C GLY A 124 2.65 3.23 -14.65
N LEU A 125 2.31 2.56 -15.76
CA LEU A 125 1.00 1.92 -15.95
C LEU A 125 0.71 0.83 -14.90
N LEU A 126 1.73 0.04 -14.52
CA LEU A 126 1.59 -1.00 -13.49
C LEU A 126 1.27 -0.46 -12.09
N PHE A 127 1.55 0.81 -11.83
CA PHE A 127 1.19 1.50 -10.58
C PHE A 127 -0.25 2.04 -10.59
N PHE A 128 -0.90 2.12 -11.75
CA PHE A 128 -2.30 2.56 -11.85
C PHE A 128 -3.28 1.70 -11.02
N PRO A 129 -3.30 0.35 -11.13
CA PRO A 129 -4.16 -0.47 -10.26
C PRO A 129 -3.81 -0.33 -8.78
N TYR A 130 -2.55 -0.05 -8.45
CA TYR A 130 -2.14 0.21 -7.07
C TYR A 130 -2.76 1.49 -6.53
N LEU A 131 -2.71 2.59 -7.29
CA LEU A 131 -3.33 3.85 -6.88
C LEU A 131 -4.84 3.71 -6.67
N ILE A 132 -5.53 2.95 -7.54
CA ILE A 132 -6.95 2.61 -7.35
C ILE A 132 -7.16 1.87 -6.03
N TRP A 133 -6.36 0.84 -5.75
CA TRP A 133 -6.49 0.05 -4.54
C TRP A 133 -6.25 0.87 -3.26
N VAL A 134 -5.21 1.72 -3.24
CA VAL A 134 -4.94 2.61 -2.09
C VAL A 134 -6.05 3.65 -1.93
N THR A 135 -6.70 4.08 -3.02
CA THR A 135 -7.88 4.95 -2.95
C THR A 135 -9.06 4.24 -2.26
N ILE A 136 -9.34 2.99 -2.62
CA ILE A 136 -10.37 2.17 -1.98
C ILE A 136 -10.04 1.95 -0.50
N ALA A 137 -8.79 1.59 -0.19
CA ALA A 137 -8.34 1.43 1.20
C ALA A 137 -8.46 2.74 1.99
N GLY A 138 -8.14 3.88 1.37
CA GLY A 138 -8.27 5.22 1.93
C GLY A 138 -9.71 5.56 2.28
N ALA A 139 -10.61 5.35 1.34
CA ALA A 139 -12.05 5.52 1.55
C ALA A 139 -12.56 4.59 2.66
N LEU A 140 -12.03 3.36 2.76
CA LEU A 140 -12.49 2.38 3.73
C LEU A 140 -12.06 2.79 5.13
N ASN A 141 -10.78 3.14 5.29
CA ASN A 141 -10.22 3.62 6.53
C ASN A 141 -10.95 4.89 7.02
N ALA A 142 -11.16 5.86 6.13
CA ALA A 142 -11.91 7.07 6.45
C ALA A 142 -13.36 6.78 6.87
N SER A 143 -14.03 5.84 6.19
CA SER A 143 -15.41 5.45 6.52
C SER A 143 -15.49 4.73 7.86
N VAL A 144 -14.59 3.77 8.12
CA VAL A 144 -14.49 3.09 9.40
C VAL A 144 -14.19 4.08 10.52
N TRP A 145 -13.26 5.02 10.31
CA TRP A 145 -12.99 6.07 11.28
C TRP A 145 -14.24 6.90 11.59
N ARG A 146 -14.94 7.40 10.56
CA ARG A 146 -16.17 8.20 10.71
C ARG A 146 -17.28 7.45 11.45
N LEU A 147 -17.49 6.18 11.14
CA LEU A 147 -18.54 5.35 11.76
C LEU A 147 -18.25 4.99 13.22
N ASN A 148 -17.01 5.18 13.69
CA ASN A 148 -16.58 4.82 15.04
C ASN A 148 -15.99 6.02 15.81
N LEU A 149 -16.33 7.26 15.42
CA LEU A 149 -15.85 8.49 16.07
C LEU A 149 -16.23 8.58 17.56
N GLU A 150 -17.44 8.16 17.93
CA GLU A 150 -17.93 8.21 19.31
C GLU A 150 -17.15 7.27 20.24
N ALA A 151 -16.78 6.09 19.75
CA ALA A 151 -15.95 5.12 20.49
C ALA A 151 -14.49 5.58 20.65
N SER A 152 -14.04 6.57 19.87
CA SER A 152 -12.68 7.12 19.93
C SER A 152 -12.52 8.36 20.82
N ARG A 153 -13.62 8.84 21.43
CA ARG A 153 -13.67 10.00 22.34
C ARG A 153 -13.74 9.63 23.82
N GLN A 154 -13.87 8.35 24.15
CA GLN A 154 -13.76 7.81 25.52
C GLN A 154 -12.35 7.26 25.74
#